data_AF-A0AA96VSV2-F1
#
_entry.id   AF-A0AA96VSV2-F1
#
_cell.length_a   1.000
_cell.length_b   1.000
_cell.length_c   1.000
_cell.angle_alpha   90.00
_cell.angle_beta   90.00
_cell.angle_gamma   90.00
#
_symmetry.space_group_name_H-M   'P 1'
#
loop_
_entity.id
_entity.type
_entity.pdbx_description
1 polymer ?
#
loop_
_entity_poly.entity_id
_entity_poly.type
_entity_poly.pdbx_seq_one_letter_code
_entity_poly.pdbx_strand_id
1 'polypeptide(L)'
;MYKVLIVDDNDNNRLTLNLLLEEVEDIEVYEAEDGQVAVEMCVKNDFDLIFMDIMMPNLDGFEATKYIKQVNKKCMIIALSALDDEVSKHKMLSLGAEDYLTKPLNADHFLQRIKQYLRIIELRNKQIHKFPKALNPFNAHVFHRNITFRIDDEEALAQYWDYWLNGEKNIINLSDCVRLIYGFSLWLLKHDYECSIVVEENEEKMYMMLLQVKPLRSNIIKNILLKHFANAKYILSNDMLTFQLDKEIKHNNGVVEVSDEAKKILSKTHDNILSAVEYINSTAISFIPKIDGLEMINDETDKAILVFEKEPTKHNLTVIYENFQEYADILEELMDFEHLGFAVQTLINFLGTLTEEQFDPEKSKRLSAMLLNLLHDLASWRENVFITQVARDIHYLDSSLLSSCIQIEAIFEEKSVDVNHDDDIEFF
;
A
#
# COMPACT_ATOMS: atom_id res chain seq x y z
N MET A 1 -26.61 -3.07 7.55
CA MET A 1 -26.81 -2.49 8.90
C MET A 1 -25.52 -2.64 9.68
N TYR A 2 -24.94 -1.51 10.11
CA TYR A 2 -23.77 -1.45 10.98
C TYR A 2 -24.18 -1.71 12.42
N LYS A 3 -23.48 -2.59 13.12
CA LYS A 3 -23.72 -2.87 14.53
C LYS A 3 -22.85 -1.96 15.38
N VAL A 4 -23.48 -1.07 16.13
CA VAL A 4 -22.81 -0.09 16.99
C VAL A 4 -23.08 -0.44 18.44
N LEU A 5 -22.02 -0.54 19.24
CA LEU A 5 -22.12 -0.76 20.68
C LEU A 5 -21.77 0.52 21.44
N ILE A 6 -22.66 0.95 22.33
CA ILE A 6 -22.41 2.03 23.28
C ILE A 6 -22.06 1.42 24.64
N VAL A 7 -20.92 1.80 25.21
CA VAL A 7 -20.44 1.32 26.50
C VAL A 7 -20.22 2.51 27.44
N ASP A 8 -21.06 2.61 28.46
CA ASP A 8 -21.05 3.69 29.43
C ASP A 8 -21.83 3.25 30.68
N ASP A 9 -21.34 3.57 31.88
CA ASP A 9 -21.99 3.18 33.13
C ASP A 9 -23.20 4.06 33.48
N ASN A 10 -23.37 5.19 32.79
CA ASN A 10 -24.47 6.10 32.99
C ASN A 10 -25.58 5.92 31.93
N ASP A 11 -26.75 5.48 32.39
CA ASP A 11 -27.94 5.27 31.55
C ASP A 11 -28.32 6.51 30.71
N ASN A 12 -28.13 7.73 31.25
CA ASN A 12 -28.46 8.96 30.51
C ASN A 12 -27.48 9.23 29.36
N ASN A 13 -26.20 8.87 29.53
CA ASN A 13 -25.21 9.01 28.47
C ASN A 13 -25.53 8.02 27.34
N ARG A 14 -25.83 6.76 27.68
CA ARG A 14 -26.25 5.75 26.70
C ARG A 14 -27.51 6.18 25.96
N LEU A 15 -28.53 6.64 26.68
CA LEU A 15 -29.77 7.16 26.07
C LEU A 15 -29.49 8.34 25.12
N THR A 16 -28.62 9.28 25.52
CA THR A 16 -28.28 10.44 24.68
C THR A 16 -27.59 10.01 23.38
N LEU A 17 -26.62 9.09 23.46
CA LEU A 17 -25.93 8.56 22.29
C LEU A 17 -26.85 7.75 21.40
N ASN A 18 -27.75 6.95 21.99
CA ASN A 18 -28.73 6.16 21.26
C ASN A 18 -29.65 7.08 20.45
N LEU A 19 -30.22 8.12 21.07
CA LEU A 19 -31.03 9.13 20.39
C LEU A 19 -30.30 9.85 19.24
N LEU A 20 -29.00 10.13 19.39
CA LEU A 20 -28.20 10.70 18.32
C LEU A 20 -27.96 9.72 17.16
N LEU A 21 -27.79 8.43 17.47
CA LEU A 21 -27.57 7.40 16.45
C LEU A 21 -28.85 7.00 15.71
N GLU A 22 -30.04 7.20 16.29
CA GLU A 22 -31.33 7.03 15.60
C GLU A 22 -31.48 7.95 14.37
N GLU A 23 -30.78 9.09 14.34
CA GLU A 23 -30.77 10.00 13.19
C GLU A 23 -29.91 9.50 12.00
N VAL A 24 -29.21 8.37 12.17
CA VAL A 24 -28.33 7.78 11.15
C VAL A 24 -28.93 6.49 10.59
N GLU A 25 -29.08 6.44 9.28
CA GLU A 25 -29.62 5.26 8.58
C GLU A 25 -28.68 4.05 8.69
N ASP A 26 -29.25 2.85 8.57
CA ASP A 26 -28.54 1.57 8.58
C ASP A 26 -27.72 1.26 9.85
N ILE A 27 -28.05 1.83 11.00
CA ILE A 27 -27.42 1.48 12.29
C ILE A 27 -28.32 0.59 13.14
N GLU A 28 -27.73 -0.43 13.75
CA GLU A 28 -28.31 -1.21 14.85
C GLU A 28 -27.54 -0.90 16.14
N VAL A 29 -28.20 -0.33 17.13
CA VAL A 29 -27.58 0.08 18.39
C VAL A 29 -27.72 -1.01 19.45
N TYR A 30 -26.61 -1.27 20.13
CA TYR A 30 -26.49 -2.16 21.29
C TYR A 30 -25.90 -1.36 22.46
N GLU A 31 -26.21 -1.76 23.68
CA GLU A 31 -25.75 -1.08 24.89
C GLU A 31 -25.09 -2.05 25.86
N ALA A 32 -24.02 -1.60 26.52
CA ALA A 32 -23.38 -2.27 27.64
C ALA A 32 -23.17 -1.28 28.80
N GLU A 33 -23.43 -1.73 30.02
CA GLU A 33 -23.35 -0.91 31.23
C GLU A 33 -21.93 -0.84 31.84
N ASP A 34 -21.01 -1.71 31.41
CA ASP A 34 -19.60 -1.64 31.80
C ASP A 34 -18.69 -2.34 30.78
N GLY A 35 -17.37 -2.25 31.02
CA GLY A 35 -16.37 -2.85 30.15
C GLY A 35 -16.42 -4.39 30.13
N GLN A 36 -16.85 -5.04 31.22
CA GLN A 36 -16.93 -6.49 31.30
C GLN A 36 -18.06 -7.03 30.40
N VAL A 37 -19.24 -6.41 30.49
CA VAL A 37 -20.39 -6.72 29.62
C VAL A 37 -20.03 -6.46 28.16
N ALA A 38 -19.33 -5.35 27.87
CA ALA A 38 -18.88 -5.04 26.51
C ALA A 38 -17.95 -6.11 25.93
N VAL A 39 -16.96 -6.57 26.71
CA VAL A 39 -16.05 -7.66 26.30
C VAL A 39 -16.84 -8.93 26.04
N GLU A 40 -17.76 -9.33 26.93
CA GLU A 40 -18.57 -10.53 26.75
C GLU A 40 -19.47 -10.46 25.52
N MET A 41 -20.02 -9.28 25.21
CA MET A 41 -20.81 -9.04 24.01
C MET A 41 -19.95 -9.14 22.75
N CYS A 42 -18.74 -8.58 22.76
CA CYS A 42 -17.79 -8.63 21.63
C CYS A 42 -17.23 -10.04 21.38
N VAL A 43 -17.22 -10.92 22.38
CA VAL A 43 -16.88 -12.35 22.20
C VAL A 43 -18.01 -13.09 21.48
N LYS A 44 -19.26 -12.69 21.68
CA LYS A 44 -20.45 -13.38 21.15
C LYS A 44 -20.96 -12.79 19.83
N ASN A 45 -20.68 -11.52 19.57
CA ASN A 45 -21.18 -10.76 18.43
C ASN A 45 -20.06 -9.93 17.82
N ASP A 46 -20.10 -9.76 16.49
CA ASP A 46 -19.26 -8.79 15.80
C ASP A 46 -19.92 -7.41 15.82
N PHE A 47 -19.14 -6.40 16.23
CA PHE A 47 -19.50 -4.99 16.14
C PHE A 47 -18.61 -4.29 15.13
N ASP A 48 -19.19 -3.34 14.40
CA ASP A 48 -18.48 -2.51 13.44
C ASP A 48 -17.82 -1.30 14.14
N LEU A 49 -18.51 -0.74 15.14
CA LEU A 49 -18.12 0.46 15.86
C LEU A 49 -18.50 0.36 17.34
N ILE A 50 -17.60 0.80 18.22
CA ILE A 50 -17.83 0.86 19.67
C ILE A 50 -17.55 2.28 20.15
N PHE A 51 -18.49 2.87 20.88
CA PHE A 51 -18.26 4.04 21.72
C PHE A 51 -17.95 3.57 23.13
N MET A 52 -16.73 3.81 23.60
CA MET A 52 -16.21 3.28 24.86
C MET A 52 -15.94 4.42 25.84
N ASP A 53 -16.71 4.51 26.93
CA ASP A 53 -16.31 5.37 28.05
C ASP A 53 -15.01 4.87 28.68
N ILE A 54 -14.14 5.80 29.06
CA ILE A 54 -12.88 5.49 29.72
C ILE A 54 -13.11 5.15 31.19
N MET A 55 -13.99 5.90 31.86
CA MET A 55 -14.15 5.86 33.31
C MET A 55 -15.40 5.06 33.66
N MET A 56 -15.22 3.76 33.91
CA MET A 56 -16.31 2.87 34.30
C MET A 56 -15.93 2.00 35.51
N PRO A 57 -16.91 1.57 36.33
CA PRO A 57 -16.69 0.61 37.39
C PRO A 57 -16.35 -0.78 36.82
N ASN A 58 -15.80 -1.65 37.67
CA ASN A 58 -15.36 -3.02 37.34
C ASN A 58 -14.18 -3.04 36.36
N LEU A 59 -14.45 -3.09 35.06
CA LEU A 59 -13.45 -3.10 34.00
C LEU A 59 -13.48 -1.74 33.29
N ASP A 60 -12.40 -0.99 33.42
CA ASP A 60 -12.29 0.34 32.82
C ASP A 60 -12.18 0.27 31.28
N GLY A 61 -12.37 1.40 30.62
CA GLY A 61 -12.35 1.47 29.16
C GLY A 61 -10.98 1.13 28.56
N PHE A 62 -9.89 1.29 29.31
CA PHE A 62 -8.54 0.94 28.85
C PHE A 62 -8.39 -0.59 28.74
N GLU A 63 -8.68 -1.30 29.82
CA GLU A 63 -8.57 -2.76 29.85
C GLU A 63 -9.62 -3.39 28.92
N ALA A 64 -10.85 -2.87 28.89
CA ALA A 64 -11.88 -3.34 27.97
C ALA A 64 -11.44 -3.19 26.50
N THR A 65 -10.89 -2.03 26.11
CA THR A 65 -10.37 -1.79 24.74
C THR A 65 -9.29 -2.80 24.38
N LYS A 66 -8.33 -3.04 25.29
CA LYS A 66 -7.26 -4.02 25.11
C LYS A 66 -7.80 -5.42 24.88
N TYR A 67 -8.76 -5.87 25.70
CA TYR A 67 -9.37 -7.20 25.54
C TYR A 67 -10.20 -7.31 24.25
N ILE A 68 -11.01 -6.30 23.94
CA ILE A 68 -11.84 -6.30 22.73
C ILE A 68 -10.94 -6.35 21.49
N LYS A 69 -9.85 -5.57 21.43
CA LYS A 69 -8.92 -5.59 20.28
C LYS A 69 -8.16 -6.90 20.14
N GLN A 70 -7.99 -7.69 21.20
CA GLN A 70 -7.43 -9.04 21.09
C GLN A 70 -8.39 -10.01 20.40
N VAL A 71 -9.71 -9.87 20.63
CA VAL A 71 -10.74 -10.77 20.10
C VAL A 71 -11.24 -10.31 18.73
N ASN A 72 -11.43 -9.00 18.54
CA ASN A 72 -11.91 -8.39 17.29
C ASN A 72 -11.03 -7.19 16.91
N LYS A 73 -9.97 -7.47 16.15
CA LYS A 73 -9.02 -6.46 15.67
C LYS A 73 -9.62 -5.46 14.67
N LYS A 74 -10.75 -5.81 14.02
CA LYS A 74 -11.36 -5.02 12.94
C LYS A 74 -12.37 -4.00 13.46
N CYS A 75 -12.91 -4.23 14.64
CA CYS A 75 -13.87 -3.33 15.26
C CYS A 75 -13.24 -1.96 15.50
N MET A 76 -13.89 -0.90 15.01
CA MET A 76 -13.47 0.47 15.30
C MET A 76 -13.88 0.83 16.72
N ILE A 77 -12.97 1.37 17.53
CA ILE A 77 -13.25 1.79 18.91
C ILE A 77 -12.97 3.28 19.03
N ILE A 78 -13.98 4.03 19.47
CA ILE A 78 -13.92 5.47 19.70
C ILE A 78 -14.03 5.71 21.21
N ALA A 79 -12.98 6.28 21.79
CA ALA A 79 -12.96 6.57 23.21
C ALA A 79 -13.84 7.79 23.52
N LEU A 80 -14.63 7.72 24.59
CA LEU A 80 -15.39 8.84 25.13
C LEU A 80 -14.80 9.25 26.49
N SER A 81 -14.57 10.54 26.70
CA SER A 81 -14.00 11.03 27.95
C SER A 81 -14.71 12.28 28.46
N ALA A 82 -14.79 12.43 29.78
CA ALA A 82 -15.24 13.64 30.44
C ALA A 82 -14.14 14.70 30.63
N LEU A 83 -12.86 14.32 30.52
CA LEU A 83 -11.71 15.20 30.69
C LEU A 83 -10.94 15.30 29.38
N ASP A 84 -10.53 16.51 28.99
CA ASP A 84 -9.64 16.75 27.85
C ASP A 84 -8.18 16.59 28.30
N ASP A 85 -7.81 15.38 28.71
CA ASP A 85 -6.44 15.08 29.16
C ASP A 85 -5.69 14.25 28.10
N GLU A 86 -4.67 14.86 27.49
CA GLU A 86 -3.86 14.24 26.43
C GLU A 86 -3.24 12.89 26.88
N VAL A 87 -2.99 12.70 28.18
CA VAL A 87 -2.46 11.44 28.72
C VAL A 87 -3.42 10.27 28.50
N SER A 88 -4.70 10.44 28.83
CA SER A 88 -5.68 9.36 28.65
C SER A 88 -5.99 9.12 27.18
N LYS A 89 -5.98 10.17 26.36
CA LYS A 89 -6.11 10.08 24.90
C LYS A 89 -4.96 9.27 24.28
N HIS A 90 -3.70 9.64 24.56
CA HIS A 90 -2.54 8.88 24.09
C HIS A 90 -2.60 7.42 24.55
N LYS A 91 -2.98 7.18 25.81
CA LYS A 91 -3.11 5.83 26.34
C LYS A 91 -4.19 5.02 25.61
N MET A 92 -5.37 5.58 25.36
CA MET A 92 -6.43 4.88 24.59
C MET A 92 -6.01 4.57 23.16
N LEU A 93 -5.40 5.53 22.46
CA LEU A 93 -4.91 5.32 21.10
C LEU A 93 -3.85 4.21 21.06
N SER A 94 -2.92 4.18 22.03
CA SER A 94 -1.91 3.12 22.12
C SER A 94 -2.48 1.72 22.38
N LEU A 95 -3.69 1.64 22.95
CA LEU A 95 -4.42 0.39 23.18
C LEU A 95 -5.28 -0.04 21.98
N GLY A 96 -5.28 0.75 20.91
CA GLY A 96 -5.95 0.45 19.64
C GLY A 96 -7.26 1.21 19.41
N ALA A 97 -7.63 2.17 20.26
CA ALA A 97 -8.69 3.12 19.91
C ALA A 97 -8.26 3.93 18.68
N GLU A 98 -9.21 4.28 17.82
CA GLU A 98 -8.93 4.92 16.53
C GLU A 98 -9.26 6.41 16.52
N ASP A 99 -10.10 6.85 17.46
CA ASP A 99 -10.37 8.25 17.70
C ASP A 99 -10.84 8.46 19.14
N TYR A 100 -10.98 9.73 19.52
CA TYR A 100 -11.33 10.17 20.85
C TYR A 100 -12.32 11.35 20.77
N LEU A 101 -13.39 11.28 21.57
CA LEU A 101 -14.42 12.30 21.66
C LEU A 101 -14.55 12.79 23.11
N THR A 102 -14.55 14.11 23.29
CA THR A 102 -14.80 14.75 24.59
C THR A 102 -16.30 14.94 24.82
N LYS A 103 -16.75 14.62 26.03
CA LYS A 103 -18.09 14.92 26.55
C LYS A 103 -18.09 16.34 27.12
N PRO A 104 -19.16 17.15 26.94
CA PRO A 104 -20.41 16.81 26.27
C PRO A 104 -20.28 16.84 24.74
N LEU A 105 -20.93 15.88 24.08
CA LEU A 105 -20.91 15.75 22.62
C LEU A 105 -21.79 16.84 21.98
N ASN A 106 -21.23 17.58 21.05
CA ASN A 106 -22.01 18.43 20.15
C ASN A 106 -22.69 17.54 19.09
N ALA A 107 -24.02 17.60 19.00
CA ALA A 107 -24.82 16.72 18.12
C ALA A 107 -24.40 16.81 16.65
N ASP A 108 -24.25 18.03 16.11
CA ASP A 108 -23.87 18.23 14.70
C ASP A 108 -22.48 17.65 14.41
N HIS A 109 -21.52 17.88 15.31
CA HIS A 109 -20.16 17.38 15.16
C HIS A 109 -20.08 15.86 15.31
N PHE A 110 -20.86 15.30 16.25
CA PHE A 110 -20.97 13.86 16.45
C PHE A 110 -21.51 13.18 15.19
N LEU A 111 -22.63 13.65 14.64
CA LEU A 111 -23.24 13.08 13.42
C LEU A 111 -22.30 13.14 12.21
N GLN A 112 -21.54 14.22 12.06
CA GLN A 112 -20.51 14.32 11.01
C GLN A 112 -19.41 13.27 11.19
N ARG A 113 -18.93 13.08 12.42
CA ARG A 113 -17.92 12.06 12.74
C ARG A 113 -18.44 10.65 12.52
N ILE A 114 -19.68 10.34 12.90
CA ILE A 114 -20.32 9.04 12.62
C ILE A 114 -20.29 8.72 11.12
N LYS A 115 -20.73 9.66 10.27
CA LYS A 115 -20.74 9.45 8.82
C LYS A 115 -19.34 9.16 8.27
N GLN A 116 -18.31 9.80 8.84
CA GLN A 116 -16.91 9.54 8.47
C GLN A 116 -16.46 8.14 8.93
N TYR A 117 -16.74 7.75 10.18
CA TYR A 117 -16.40 6.43 10.71
C TYR A 117 -17.07 5.31 9.90
N LEU A 118 -18.36 5.43 9.63
CA LEU A 118 -19.09 4.45 8.82
C LEU A 118 -18.53 4.35 7.41
N ARG A 119 -18.16 5.49 6.78
CA ARG A 119 -17.49 5.47 5.47
C ARG A 119 -16.13 4.79 5.53
N ILE A 120 -15.34 5.00 6.59
CA ILE A 120 -14.05 4.31 6.78
C ILE A 120 -14.28 2.80 6.94
N ILE A 121 -15.25 2.38 7.75
CA ILE A 121 -15.64 0.97 7.92
C ILE A 121 -16.11 0.39 6.60
N GLU A 122 -16.93 1.12 5.83
CA GLU A 122 -17.41 0.71 4.51
C GLU A 122 -16.24 0.52 3.54
N LEU A 123 -15.28 1.44 3.51
CA LEU A 123 -14.08 1.35 2.66
C LEU A 123 -13.19 0.18 3.07
N ARG A 124 -13.00 -0.05 4.38
CA ARG A 124 -12.32 -1.23 4.91
C ARG A 124 -13.02 -2.51 4.46
N ASN A 125 -14.35 -2.56 4.51
CA ASN A 125 -15.14 -3.71 4.08
C ASN A 125 -15.16 -3.89 2.55
N LYS A 126 -15.18 -2.81 1.76
CA LYS A 126 -15.08 -2.82 0.29
C LYS A 126 -13.70 -3.29 -0.20
N GLN A 127 -12.63 -3.07 0.56
CA GLN A 127 -11.30 -3.63 0.29
C GLN A 127 -11.16 -5.13 0.68
N ILE A 128 -12.17 -5.73 1.35
CA ILE A 128 -12.17 -7.14 1.77
C ILE A 128 -12.77 -8.08 0.70
N HIS A 129 -12.80 -7.71 -0.57
CA HIS A 129 -12.84 -8.69 -1.66
C HIS A 129 -11.42 -9.14 -2.03
N LYS A 130 -10.71 -9.75 -1.06
CA LYS A 130 -9.49 -10.51 -1.33
C LYS A 130 -9.88 -11.97 -1.60
N PHE A 131 -9.74 -12.39 -2.85
CA PHE A 131 -9.77 -13.80 -3.22
C PHE A 131 -8.71 -14.55 -2.38
N PRO A 132 -9.06 -15.62 -1.65
CA PRO A 132 -8.13 -16.32 -0.75
C PRO A 132 -7.03 -17.12 -1.46
N LYS A 133 -7.02 -17.12 -2.81
CA LYS A 133 -6.05 -17.77 -3.70
C LYS A 133 -5.85 -16.92 -4.94
N ALA A 134 -4.80 -17.21 -5.71
CA ALA A 134 -4.62 -16.59 -7.00
C ALA A 134 -5.79 -16.86 -7.94
N LEU A 135 -6.30 -15.79 -8.58
CA LEU A 135 -7.37 -15.93 -9.58
C LEU A 135 -6.78 -16.38 -10.91
N ASN A 136 -5.56 -15.95 -11.24
CA ASN A 136 -4.91 -16.35 -12.49
C ASN A 136 -4.66 -17.88 -12.50
N PRO A 137 -4.99 -18.57 -13.61
CA PRO A 137 -4.82 -20.02 -13.71
C PRO A 137 -3.39 -20.44 -14.08
N PHE A 138 -2.47 -19.49 -14.27
CA PHE A 138 -1.08 -19.76 -14.67
C PHE A 138 -0.20 -20.11 -13.47
N ASN A 139 -0.40 -19.47 -12.31
CA ASN A 139 0.39 -19.71 -11.11
C ASN A 139 -0.45 -19.58 -9.84
N ALA A 140 -0.36 -20.58 -8.96
CA ALA A 140 -1.06 -20.61 -7.68
C ALA A 140 -0.39 -19.75 -6.59
N HIS A 141 0.87 -19.36 -6.80
CA HIS A 141 1.63 -18.44 -5.95
C HIS A 141 1.78 -17.12 -6.71
N VAL A 142 1.70 -16.00 -5.97
CA VAL A 142 2.11 -14.60 -6.32
C VAL A 142 1.00 -13.60 -6.03
N PHE A 143 1.29 -12.50 -5.29
CA PHE A 143 0.70 -11.15 -5.45
C PHE A 143 1.61 -10.07 -4.87
N HIS A 144 2.00 -9.07 -5.69
CA HIS A 144 2.49 -7.78 -5.18
C HIS A 144 1.41 -6.70 -5.25
N ARG A 145 0.52 -6.78 -6.26
CA ARG A 145 -0.57 -5.81 -6.49
C ARG A 145 -1.76 -6.46 -7.18
N ASN A 146 -2.97 -6.07 -6.80
CA ASN A 146 -4.21 -6.43 -7.49
C ASN A 146 -5.00 -5.16 -7.88
N ILE A 147 -5.55 -5.15 -9.08
CA ILE A 147 -6.41 -4.05 -9.56
C ILE A 147 -7.65 -4.67 -10.17
N THR A 148 -8.83 -4.16 -9.82
CA THR A 148 -10.09 -4.64 -10.38
C THR A 148 -10.88 -3.47 -10.95
N PHE A 149 -11.33 -3.62 -12.19
CA PHE A 149 -12.28 -2.74 -12.84
C PHE A 149 -13.59 -3.50 -13.01
N ARG A 150 -14.66 -2.98 -12.41
CA ARG A 150 -16.02 -3.42 -12.74
C ARG A 150 -16.48 -2.61 -13.93
N ILE A 151 -16.96 -3.29 -14.96
CA ILE A 151 -17.40 -2.67 -16.21
C ILE A 151 -18.90 -2.90 -16.34
N ASP A 152 -19.67 -1.89 -15.95
CA ASP A 152 -21.12 -1.81 -16.02
C ASP A 152 -21.61 -0.69 -16.98
N ASP A 153 -20.74 0.25 -17.34
CA ASP A 153 -21.01 1.28 -18.35
C ASP A 153 -19.77 1.66 -19.20
N GLU A 154 -19.98 2.55 -20.19
CA GLU A 154 -18.90 3.04 -21.07
C GLU A 154 -17.89 3.93 -20.35
N GLU A 155 -18.26 4.57 -19.24
CA GLU A 155 -17.37 5.45 -18.46
C GLU A 155 -16.35 4.62 -17.68
N ALA A 156 -16.79 3.56 -17.02
CA ALA A 156 -15.92 2.58 -16.36
C ALA A 156 -14.96 1.91 -17.35
N LEU A 157 -15.43 1.65 -18.57
CA LEU A 157 -14.59 1.10 -19.64
C LEU A 157 -13.55 2.12 -20.15
N ALA A 158 -13.91 3.41 -20.22
CA ALA A 158 -12.96 4.48 -20.54
C ALA A 158 -11.89 4.65 -19.45
N GLN A 159 -12.27 4.54 -18.17
CA GLN A 159 -11.32 4.58 -17.06
C GLN A 159 -10.28 3.45 -17.14
N TYR A 160 -10.71 2.22 -17.50
CA TYR A 160 -9.78 1.11 -17.76
C TYR A 160 -8.81 1.43 -18.89
N TRP A 161 -9.31 1.98 -20.00
CA TRP A 161 -8.50 2.35 -21.16
C TRP A 161 -7.45 3.40 -20.80
N ASP A 162 -7.87 4.49 -20.16
CA ASP A 162 -6.99 5.59 -19.77
C ASP A 162 -5.95 5.12 -18.75
N TYR A 163 -6.34 4.29 -17.78
CA TYR A 163 -5.42 3.77 -16.78
C TYR A 163 -4.27 2.95 -17.38
N TRP A 164 -4.53 2.18 -18.46
CA TRP A 164 -3.54 1.26 -19.02
C TRP A 164 -2.73 1.81 -20.18
N LEU A 165 -3.26 2.79 -20.92
CA LEU A 165 -2.59 3.36 -22.09
C LEU A 165 -1.99 4.75 -21.86
N ASN A 166 -2.30 5.41 -20.75
CA ASN A 166 -1.60 6.64 -20.36
C ASN A 166 -0.36 6.31 -19.51
N GLY A 167 0.81 6.82 -19.94
CA GLY A 167 2.11 6.62 -19.29
C GLY A 167 2.91 5.45 -19.88
N GLU A 168 4.22 5.46 -19.64
CA GLU A 168 5.10 4.35 -20.02
C GLU A 168 4.99 3.22 -18.99
N LYS A 169 4.59 2.02 -19.44
CA LYS A 169 4.62 0.80 -18.63
C LYS A 169 5.53 -0.22 -19.30
N ASN A 170 6.52 -0.73 -18.55
CA ASN A 170 7.49 -1.72 -19.02
C ASN A 170 6.84 -3.11 -19.14
N ILE A 171 5.85 -3.28 -20.02
CA ILE A 171 5.11 -4.54 -20.21
C ILE A 171 5.00 -4.86 -21.69
N ILE A 172 5.57 -5.99 -22.09
CA ILE A 172 5.62 -6.45 -23.47
C ILE A 172 4.20 -6.79 -23.94
N ASN A 173 3.82 -6.26 -25.12
CA ASN A 173 2.51 -6.46 -25.75
C ASN A 173 1.31 -5.95 -24.93
N LEU A 174 1.52 -5.02 -23.98
CA LEU A 174 0.44 -4.45 -23.17
C LEU A 174 -0.66 -3.82 -24.03
N SER A 175 -0.28 -3.02 -25.03
CA SER A 175 -1.25 -2.30 -25.87
C SER A 175 -2.20 -3.25 -26.60
N ASP A 176 -1.69 -4.36 -27.13
CA ASP A 176 -2.49 -5.35 -27.85
C ASP A 176 -3.43 -6.10 -26.91
N CYS A 177 -2.95 -6.44 -25.70
CA CYS A 177 -3.78 -7.05 -24.65
C CYS A 177 -4.93 -6.13 -24.23
N VAL A 178 -4.62 -4.85 -23.94
CA VAL A 178 -5.59 -3.86 -23.48
C VAL A 178 -6.65 -3.59 -24.55
N ARG A 179 -6.24 -3.44 -25.81
CA ARG A 179 -7.16 -3.26 -26.94
C ARG A 179 -8.12 -4.44 -27.11
N LEU A 180 -7.63 -5.65 -26.92
CA LEU A 180 -8.47 -6.86 -27.01
C LEU A 180 -9.47 -6.96 -25.87
N ILE A 181 -9.03 -6.75 -24.62
CA ILE A 181 -9.93 -6.76 -23.47
C ILE A 181 -10.97 -5.66 -23.62
N TYR A 182 -10.56 -4.45 -24.01
CA TYR A 182 -11.49 -3.35 -24.29
C TYR A 182 -12.53 -3.73 -25.35
N GLY A 183 -12.10 -4.34 -26.47
CA GLY A 183 -13.00 -4.77 -27.53
C GLY A 183 -14.01 -5.83 -27.08
N PHE A 184 -13.59 -6.79 -26.25
CA PHE A 184 -14.48 -7.80 -25.68
C PHE A 184 -15.46 -7.19 -24.66
N SER A 185 -14.98 -6.33 -23.75
CA SER A 185 -15.80 -5.64 -22.77
C SER A 185 -16.84 -4.72 -23.43
N LEU A 186 -16.45 -3.98 -24.47
CA LEU A 186 -17.37 -3.14 -25.24
C LEU A 186 -18.45 -3.97 -25.93
N TRP A 187 -18.11 -5.14 -26.46
CA TRP A 187 -19.10 -6.04 -27.04
C TRP A 187 -20.08 -6.57 -25.99
N LEU A 188 -19.59 -6.95 -24.81
CA LEU A 188 -20.41 -7.41 -23.69
C LEU A 188 -21.40 -6.31 -23.23
N LEU A 189 -20.89 -5.09 -23.00
CA LEU A 189 -21.72 -3.94 -22.63
C LEU A 189 -22.82 -3.65 -23.65
N LYS A 190 -22.51 -3.68 -24.95
CA LYS A 190 -23.49 -3.46 -26.03
C LYS A 190 -24.61 -4.49 -26.09
N HIS A 191 -24.46 -5.61 -25.41
CA HIS A 191 -25.45 -6.68 -25.32
C HIS A 191 -25.99 -6.85 -23.88
N ASP A 192 -25.88 -5.79 -23.06
CA ASP A 192 -26.37 -5.73 -21.68
C ASP A 192 -25.72 -6.76 -20.73
N TYR A 193 -24.45 -7.10 -20.97
CA TYR A 193 -23.66 -7.94 -20.07
C TYR A 193 -22.61 -7.11 -19.33
N GLU A 194 -22.60 -7.21 -18.00
CA GLU A 194 -21.52 -6.70 -17.15
C GLU A 194 -20.32 -7.65 -17.17
N CYS A 195 -19.11 -7.09 -17.07
CA CYS A 195 -17.89 -7.87 -16.91
C CYS A 195 -16.94 -7.23 -15.90
N SER A 196 -15.97 -8.01 -15.43
CA SER A 196 -14.91 -7.51 -14.55
C SER A 196 -13.55 -7.78 -15.15
N ILE A 197 -12.66 -6.79 -15.08
CA ILE A 197 -11.27 -6.92 -15.46
C ILE A 197 -10.44 -6.94 -14.19
N VAL A 198 -9.75 -8.05 -13.94
CA VAL A 198 -8.87 -8.23 -12.79
C VAL A 198 -7.44 -8.30 -13.29
N VAL A 199 -6.54 -7.55 -12.66
CA VAL A 199 -5.11 -7.56 -12.96
C VAL A 199 -4.34 -8.00 -11.72
N GLU A 200 -3.51 -8.99 -11.93
CA GLU A 200 -2.62 -9.59 -10.92
C GLU A 200 -1.18 -9.50 -11.43
N GLU A 201 -0.19 -9.20 -10.57
CA GLU A 201 1.21 -9.11 -11.01
C GLU A 201 2.25 -9.59 -9.98
N ASN A 202 3.39 -10.07 -10.49
CA ASN A 202 4.68 -10.18 -9.80
C ASN A 202 5.75 -9.31 -10.48
N GLU A 203 6.99 -9.46 -10.03
CA GLU A 203 8.21 -8.86 -10.57
C GLU A 203 8.39 -9.13 -12.07
N GLU A 204 8.07 -10.34 -12.55
CA GLU A 204 8.38 -10.75 -13.93
C GLU A 204 7.19 -10.67 -14.90
N LYS A 205 5.96 -10.81 -14.38
CA LYS A 205 4.74 -11.08 -15.17
C LYS A 205 3.57 -10.24 -14.69
N MET A 206 2.69 -9.96 -15.64
CA MET A 206 1.36 -9.42 -15.39
C MET A 206 0.31 -10.38 -15.96
N TYR A 207 -0.73 -10.64 -15.17
CA TYR A 207 -1.86 -11.47 -15.54
C TYR A 207 -3.11 -10.59 -15.63
N MET A 208 -3.64 -10.42 -16.84
CA MET A 208 -4.83 -9.61 -17.07
C MET A 208 -6.00 -10.53 -17.40
N MET A 209 -7.05 -10.49 -16.57
CA MET A 209 -8.17 -11.42 -16.59
C MET A 209 -9.45 -10.68 -16.91
N LEU A 210 -10.13 -11.10 -17.96
CA LEU A 210 -11.50 -10.71 -18.24
C LEU A 210 -12.43 -11.81 -17.74
N LEU A 211 -13.26 -11.49 -16.75
CA LEU A 211 -14.26 -12.38 -16.15
C LEU A 211 -15.60 -12.21 -16.85
N GLN A 212 -16.51 -13.17 -16.66
CA GLN A 212 -17.87 -13.16 -17.21
C GLN A 212 -17.90 -13.23 -18.75
N VAL A 213 -16.89 -13.90 -19.36
CA VAL A 213 -16.78 -14.02 -20.83
C VAL A 213 -17.68 -15.09 -21.44
N LYS A 214 -18.45 -15.87 -20.66
CA LYS A 214 -19.34 -16.92 -21.17
C LYS A 214 -20.27 -16.51 -22.32
N PRO A 215 -20.81 -15.28 -22.41
CA PRO A 215 -21.60 -14.84 -23.56
C PRO A 215 -20.81 -14.79 -24.87
N LEU A 216 -19.49 -14.59 -24.80
CA LEU A 216 -18.57 -14.65 -25.94
C LEU A 216 -18.26 -16.11 -26.28
N ARG A 217 -18.70 -16.57 -27.45
CA ARG A 217 -18.40 -17.95 -27.89
C ARG A 217 -16.88 -18.14 -28.02
N SER A 218 -16.36 -19.23 -27.46
CA SER A 218 -14.92 -19.53 -27.44
C SER A 218 -14.26 -19.52 -28.82
N ASN A 219 -14.95 -19.96 -29.86
CA ASN A 219 -14.45 -19.91 -31.24
C ASN A 219 -14.26 -18.47 -31.76
N ILE A 220 -15.12 -17.54 -31.34
CA ILE A 220 -15.03 -16.13 -31.72
C ILE A 220 -13.80 -15.51 -31.05
N ILE A 221 -13.62 -15.75 -29.75
CA ILE A 221 -12.44 -15.30 -28.98
C ILE A 221 -11.16 -15.81 -29.66
N LYS A 222 -11.08 -17.12 -29.95
CA LYS A 222 -9.91 -17.73 -30.59
C LYS A 222 -9.60 -17.14 -31.97
N ASN A 223 -10.61 -16.91 -32.81
CA ASN A 223 -10.41 -16.32 -34.14
C ASN A 223 -9.92 -14.87 -34.07
N ILE A 224 -10.46 -14.09 -33.12
CA ILE A 224 -10.02 -12.70 -32.91
C ILE A 224 -8.58 -12.67 -32.40
N LEU A 225 -8.24 -13.54 -31.44
CA LEU A 225 -6.86 -13.68 -30.93
C LEU A 225 -5.88 -14.06 -32.03
N LEU A 226 -6.21 -15.05 -32.86
CA LEU A 226 -5.36 -15.45 -33.99
C LEU A 226 -5.10 -14.31 -34.98
N LYS A 227 -6.06 -13.39 -35.15
CA LYS A 227 -5.96 -12.28 -36.09
C LYS A 227 -5.25 -11.05 -35.51
N HIS A 228 -5.42 -10.78 -34.22
CA HIS A 228 -5.03 -9.51 -33.61
C HIS A 228 -3.95 -9.63 -32.53
N PHE A 229 -3.70 -10.84 -31.99
CA PHE A 229 -2.64 -11.09 -31.00
C PHE A 229 -2.17 -12.55 -31.05
N ALA A 230 -1.61 -12.94 -32.21
CA ALA A 230 -1.33 -14.35 -32.53
C ALA A 230 -0.36 -15.04 -31.55
N ASN A 231 0.57 -14.29 -30.94
CA ASN A 231 1.58 -14.80 -30.02
C ASN A 231 1.17 -14.67 -28.53
N ALA A 232 -0.09 -14.34 -28.24
CA ALA A 232 -0.56 -14.18 -26.87
C ALA A 232 -0.42 -15.48 -26.07
N LYS A 233 0.20 -15.41 -24.88
CA LYS A 233 0.06 -16.45 -23.85
C LYS A 233 -1.25 -16.21 -23.12
N TYR A 234 -2.24 -17.08 -23.33
CA TYR A 234 -3.55 -16.95 -22.69
C TYR A 234 -4.14 -18.29 -22.26
N ILE A 235 -4.99 -18.26 -21.25
CA ILE A 235 -5.85 -19.37 -20.84
C ILE A 235 -7.30 -18.91 -20.97
N LEU A 236 -8.10 -19.66 -21.72
CA LEU A 236 -9.54 -19.47 -21.81
C LEU A 236 -10.24 -20.60 -21.07
N SER A 237 -10.89 -20.26 -19.96
CA SER A 237 -11.77 -21.13 -19.19
C SER A 237 -13.24 -20.84 -19.54
N ASN A 238 -14.18 -21.58 -18.93
CA ASN A 238 -15.61 -21.47 -19.25
C ASN A 238 -16.21 -20.07 -19.04
N ASP A 239 -15.62 -19.24 -18.19
CA ASP A 239 -16.14 -17.89 -17.89
C ASP A 239 -15.04 -16.85 -17.63
N MET A 240 -13.79 -17.17 -17.95
CA MET A 240 -12.67 -16.27 -17.77
C MET A 240 -11.65 -16.43 -18.89
N LEU A 241 -11.19 -15.30 -19.44
CA LEU A 241 -10.05 -15.20 -20.35
C LEU A 241 -8.90 -14.52 -19.61
N THR A 242 -7.77 -15.21 -19.45
CA THR A 242 -6.57 -14.68 -18.78
C THR A 242 -5.43 -14.56 -19.77
N PHE A 243 -4.81 -13.39 -19.85
CA PHE A 243 -3.55 -13.17 -20.55
C PHE A 243 -2.39 -13.17 -19.56
N GLN A 244 -1.27 -13.74 -19.96
CA GLN A 244 0.02 -13.58 -19.29
C GLN A 244 0.91 -12.68 -20.16
N LEU A 245 1.35 -11.57 -19.60
CA LEU A 245 2.26 -10.61 -20.21
C LEU A 245 3.60 -10.64 -19.49
N ASP A 246 4.67 -10.51 -20.26
CA ASP A 246 6.04 -10.45 -19.74
C ASP A 246 6.38 -8.97 -19.47
N LYS A 247 6.89 -8.65 -18.28
CA LYS A 247 7.42 -7.30 -17.99
C LYS A 247 8.74 -7.12 -18.74
N GLU A 248 8.94 -5.98 -19.39
CA GLU A 248 10.25 -5.65 -19.96
C GLU A 248 11.24 -5.51 -18.80
N ILE A 249 12.12 -6.48 -18.67
CA ILE A 249 13.37 -6.27 -17.96
C ILE A 249 14.16 -5.34 -18.88
N LYS A 250 14.09 -4.04 -18.63
CA LYS A 250 15.05 -3.10 -19.23
C LYS A 250 16.43 -3.45 -18.67
N HIS A 251 17.08 -4.45 -19.28
CA HIS A 251 18.53 -4.47 -19.36
C HIS A 251 18.88 -3.30 -20.28
N ASN A 252 19.03 -2.11 -19.70
CA ASN A 252 19.77 -1.06 -20.38
C ASN A 252 21.14 -1.66 -20.71
N ASN A 253 21.61 -1.44 -21.95
CA ASN A 253 22.94 -1.79 -22.44
C ASN A 253 24.03 -0.93 -21.76
N GLY A 254 24.12 -1.08 -20.45
CA GLY A 254 25.25 -0.79 -19.62
C GLY A 254 25.12 -1.85 -18.54
N VAL A 255 25.91 -2.91 -18.64
CA VAL A 255 26.04 -3.87 -17.55
C VAL A 255 26.59 -3.08 -16.37
N VAL A 256 25.70 -2.56 -15.52
CA VAL A 256 26.02 -2.40 -14.12
C VAL A 256 26.13 -3.83 -13.63
N GLU A 257 27.36 -4.32 -13.58
CA GLU A 257 27.69 -5.58 -12.93
C GLU A 257 27.26 -5.41 -11.47
N VAL A 258 26.02 -5.81 -11.17
CA VAL A 258 25.60 -6.09 -9.81
C VAL A 258 26.63 -7.08 -9.30
N SER A 259 27.43 -6.64 -8.32
CA SER A 259 28.54 -7.43 -7.80
C SER A 259 28.05 -8.84 -7.46
N ASP A 260 28.90 -9.84 -7.65
CA ASP A 260 28.54 -11.23 -7.31
C ASP A 260 28.13 -11.36 -5.82
N GLU A 261 28.51 -10.40 -4.97
CA GLU A 261 28.03 -10.22 -3.60
C GLU A 261 26.57 -9.79 -3.54
N ALA A 262 26.15 -8.73 -4.26
CA ALA A 262 24.76 -8.28 -4.31
C ALA A 262 23.81 -9.34 -4.93
N LYS A 263 24.25 -10.11 -5.93
CA LYS A 263 23.49 -11.26 -6.46
C LYS A 263 23.38 -12.41 -5.46
N LYS A 264 24.45 -12.72 -4.71
CA LYS A 264 24.41 -13.72 -3.62
C LYS A 264 23.53 -13.29 -2.45
N ILE A 265 23.42 -11.99 -2.21
CA ILE A 265 22.58 -11.41 -1.16
C ILE A 265 21.10 -11.53 -1.53
N LEU A 266 20.71 -11.13 -2.74
CA LEU A 266 19.33 -11.22 -3.26
C LEU A 266 18.77 -12.65 -3.33
N SER A 267 19.64 -13.66 -3.42
CA SER A 267 19.21 -15.08 -3.46
C SER A 267 18.96 -15.70 -2.10
N LYS A 268 19.32 -15.04 -1.00
CA LYS A 268 19.18 -15.56 0.38
C LYS A 268 18.04 -14.92 1.17
N THR A 269 17.51 -13.77 0.74
CA THR A 269 16.50 -12.99 1.46
C THR A 269 15.12 -13.65 1.53
N HIS A 270 14.78 -14.55 0.61
CA HIS A 270 13.44 -15.16 0.54
C HIS A 270 13.35 -16.63 0.99
N ASP A 271 14.40 -17.17 1.60
CA ASP A 271 14.39 -18.57 2.06
C ASP A 271 13.57 -18.77 3.36
N ASN A 272 13.36 -17.71 4.15
CA ASN A 272 12.57 -17.73 5.40
C ASN A 272 11.65 -16.50 5.47
N ILE A 273 10.44 -16.62 4.94
CA ILE A 273 9.42 -15.56 4.98
C ILE A 273 9.04 -15.28 6.44
N LEU A 274 9.34 -14.08 6.92
CA LEU A 274 8.93 -13.58 8.24
C LEU A 274 7.88 -12.48 8.04
N SER A 275 6.68 -12.65 8.61
CA SER A 275 5.65 -11.62 8.49
C SER A 275 5.89 -10.45 9.44
N ALA A 276 5.39 -9.27 9.09
CA ALA A 276 5.48 -8.09 9.95
C ALA A 276 4.90 -8.30 11.35
N VAL A 277 3.77 -9.02 11.44
CA VAL A 277 3.16 -9.36 12.73
C VAL A 277 4.08 -10.25 13.56
N GLU A 278 4.71 -11.25 12.95
CA GLU A 278 5.65 -12.13 13.65
C GLU A 278 6.90 -11.37 14.08
N TYR A 279 7.46 -10.56 13.18
CA TYR A 279 8.65 -9.73 13.40
C TYR A 279 8.50 -8.72 14.55
N ILE A 280 7.38 -7.99 14.57
CA ILE A 280 7.10 -7.02 15.63
C ILE A 280 6.95 -7.74 16.97
N ASN A 281 6.19 -8.84 17.02
CA ASN A 281 5.94 -9.58 18.25
C ASN A 281 7.18 -10.30 18.80
N SER A 282 8.13 -10.68 17.94
CA SER A 282 9.33 -11.43 18.35
C SER A 282 10.53 -10.56 18.68
N THR A 283 10.71 -9.44 17.97
CA THR A 283 12.04 -8.78 17.89
C THR A 283 11.96 -7.25 17.94
N ALA A 284 10.98 -6.63 17.28
CA ALA A 284 11.03 -5.19 16.97
C ALA A 284 10.20 -4.24 17.86
N ILE A 285 9.45 -4.74 18.87
CA ILE A 285 8.65 -3.89 19.79
C ILE A 285 9.47 -2.76 20.44
N SER A 286 10.74 -3.00 20.78
CA SER A 286 11.60 -1.99 21.42
C SER A 286 12.03 -0.85 20.49
N PHE A 287 11.87 -1.03 19.17
CA PHE A 287 12.29 -0.05 18.16
C PHE A 287 11.15 0.83 17.66
N ILE A 288 9.88 0.52 18.00
CA ILE A 288 8.69 1.28 17.59
C ILE A 288 8.84 2.78 17.84
N PRO A 289 9.31 3.27 19.01
CA PRO A 289 9.45 4.71 19.23
C PRO A 289 10.48 5.40 18.30
N LYS A 290 11.54 4.68 17.90
CA LYS A 290 12.52 5.19 16.92
C LYS A 290 11.92 5.21 15.51
N ILE A 291 11.17 4.17 15.18
CA ILE A 291 10.49 4.03 13.89
C ILE A 291 9.40 5.10 13.72
N ASP A 292 8.62 5.39 14.76
CA ASP A 292 7.64 6.48 14.75
C ASP A 292 8.32 7.85 14.50
N GLY A 293 9.53 8.04 15.04
CA GLY A 293 10.34 9.23 14.80
C GLY A 293 10.68 9.48 13.32
N LEU A 294 10.69 8.43 12.49
CA LEU A 294 10.90 8.55 11.04
C LEU A 294 9.78 9.33 10.33
N GLU A 295 8.60 9.49 10.92
CA GLU A 295 7.53 10.32 10.33
C GLU A 295 7.96 11.78 10.20
N MET A 296 8.56 12.35 11.25
CA MET A 296 9.05 13.73 11.23
C MET A 296 10.20 13.89 10.23
N ILE A 297 11.14 12.93 10.23
CA ILE A 297 12.28 12.92 9.30
C ILE A 297 11.79 12.80 7.85
N ASN A 298 10.74 12.01 7.60
CA ASN A 298 10.12 11.88 6.28
C ASN A 298 9.61 13.23 5.77
N ASP A 299 8.85 13.95 6.60
CA ASP A 299 8.30 15.27 6.25
C ASP A 299 9.38 16.34 6.04
N GLU A 300 10.48 16.27 6.81
CA GLU A 300 11.63 17.16 6.64
C GLU A 300 12.39 16.85 5.34
N THR A 301 12.52 15.56 5.00
CA THR A 301 13.19 15.11 3.77
C THR A 301 12.40 15.48 2.53
N ASP A 302 11.08 15.31 2.53
CA ASP A 302 10.20 15.73 1.43
C ASP A 302 10.38 17.22 1.12
N LYS A 303 10.36 18.06 2.17
CA LYS A 303 10.61 19.50 2.04
C LYS A 303 12.02 19.79 1.52
N ALA A 304 13.04 19.10 2.02
CA ALA A 304 14.43 19.29 1.59
C ALA A 304 14.61 18.94 0.09
N ILE A 305 13.97 17.87 -0.39
CA ILE A 305 14.00 17.49 -1.80
C ILE A 305 13.33 18.56 -2.67
N LEU A 306 12.17 19.09 -2.25
CA LEU A 306 11.49 20.17 -2.97
C LEU A 306 12.31 21.47 -3.02
N VAL A 307 13.11 21.75 -1.98
CA VAL A 307 14.03 22.89 -1.95
C VAL A 307 15.20 22.64 -2.90
N PHE A 308 15.80 21.45 -2.89
CA PHE A 308 16.89 21.08 -3.81
C PHE A 308 16.45 21.10 -5.28
N GLU A 309 15.23 20.66 -5.61
CA GLU A 309 14.72 20.73 -6.99
C GLU A 309 14.72 22.17 -7.53
N LYS A 310 14.39 23.15 -6.67
CA LYS A 310 14.35 24.58 -7.02
C LYS A 310 15.74 25.22 -7.00
N GLU A 311 16.56 24.85 -6.04
CA GLU A 311 17.89 25.40 -5.80
C GLU A 311 18.89 24.25 -5.58
N PRO A 312 19.41 23.66 -6.68
CA PRO A 312 20.26 22.47 -6.57
C PRO A 312 21.68 22.88 -6.17
N THR A 313 21.88 23.01 -4.86
CA THR A 313 23.18 23.33 -4.25
C THR A 313 23.70 22.13 -3.46
N LYS A 314 25.02 22.05 -3.24
CA LYS A 314 25.58 20.98 -2.42
C LYS A 314 25.05 21.04 -0.99
N HIS A 315 24.83 22.25 -0.47
CA HIS A 315 24.24 22.45 0.85
C HIS A 315 22.84 21.83 0.97
N ASN A 316 21.96 22.09 -0.02
CA ASN A 316 20.60 21.52 0.00
C ASN A 316 20.62 20.00 -0.18
N LEU A 317 21.55 19.46 -0.98
CA LEU A 317 21.74 18.01 -1.10
C LEU A 317 22.26 17.38 0.21
N THR A 318 23.09 18.09 0.97
CA THR A 318 23.59 17.65 2.28
C THR A 318 22.47 17.40 3.26
N VAL A 319 21.49 18.31 3.35
CA VAL A 319 20.31 18.11 4.21
C VAL A 319 19.56 16.82 3.84
N ILE A 320 19.43 16.52 2.54
CA ILE A 320 18.71 15.32 2.09
C ILE A 320 19.43 14.04 2.53
N TYR A 321 20.73 13.91 2.25
CA TYR A 321 21.43 12.68 2.61
C TYR A 321 21.68 12.55 4.12
N GLU A 322 21.76 13.65 4.88
CA GLU A 322 21.78 13.62 6.35
C GLU A 322 20.48 13.02 6.90
N ASN A 323 19.32 13.40 6.34
CA ASN A 323 18.06 12.78 6.75
C ASN A 323 17.97 11.29 6.35
N PHE A 324 18.49 10.92 5.17
CA PHE A 324 18.60 9.50 4.80
C PHE A 324 19.58 8.73 5.70
N GLN A 325 20.59 9.39 6.28
CA GLN A 325 21.50 8.75 7.25
C GLN A 325 20.74 8.30 8.50
N GLU A 326 19.75 9.08 8.96
CA GLU A 326 18.91 8.65 10.09
C GLU A 326 18.07 7.39 9.75
N TYR A 327 17.62 7.27 8.50
CA TYR A 327 17.00 6.02 8.01
C TYR A 327 18.00 4.86 8.02
N ALA A 328 19.21 5.07 7.49
CA ALA A 328 20.25 4.03 7.43
C ALA A 328 20.62 3.52 8.83
N ASP A 329 20.84 4.42 9.79
CA ASP A 329 21.20 4.07 11.17
C ASP A 329 20.13 3.19 11.83
N ILE A 330 18.85 3.52 11.63
CA ILE A 330 17.74 2.72 12.17
C ILE A 330 17.65 1.35 11.48
N LEU A 331 17.87 1.29 10.17
CA LEU A 331 17.86 0.04 9.41
C LEU A 331 19.03 -0.88 9.80
N GLU A 332 20.21 -0.34 10.09
CA GLU A 332 21.36 -1.11 10.58
C GLU A 332 21.13 -1.68 11.98
N GLU A 333 20.45 -0.94 12.86
CA GLU A 333 20.07 -1.44 14.19
C GLU A 333 19.06 -2.60 14.12
N LEU A 334 18.22 -2.62 13.09
CA LEU A 334 17.28 -3.70 12.83
C LEU A 334 17.97 -4.79 12.00
N MET A 335 18.58 -5.77 12.67
CA MET A 335 19.38 -6.84 12.02
C MET A 335 18.71 -7.51 10.80
N ASP A 336 17.39 -7.63 10.79
CA ASP A 336 16.61 -8.18 9.68
C ASP A 336 16.43 -7.22 8.48
N PHE A 337 17.03 -6.02 8.51
CA PHE A 337 17.05 -5.06 7.40
C PHE A 337 18.47 -4.64 7.00
N GLU A 338 19.49 -5.44 7.34
CA GLU A 338 20.89 -5.18 7.00
C GLU A 338 21.08 -4.83 5.51
N HIS A 339 20.34 -5.48 4.62
CA HIS A 339 20.41 -5.23 3.17
C HIS A 339 19.79 -3.89 2.77
N LEU A 340 18.68 -3.52 3.40
CA LEU A 340 18.04 -2.24 3.18
C LEU A 340 18.92 -1.10 3.70
N GLY A 341 19.48 -1.27 4.90
CA GLY A 341 20.47 -0.35 5.48
C GLY A 341 21.67 -0.16 4.56
N PHE A 342 22.25 -1.25 4.05
CA PHE A 342 23.37 -1.19 3.11
C PHE A 342 23.04 -0.45 1.80
N ALA A 343 21.85 -0.67 1.24
CA ALA A 343 21.42 0.02 0.01
C ALA A 343 21.27 1.53 0.23
N VAL A 344 20.67 1.94 1.35
CA VAL A 344 20.52 3.36 1.71
C VAL A 344 21.89 3.98 2.01
N GLN A 345 22.78 3.27 2.71
CA GLN A 345 24.13 3.75 3.01
C GLN A 345 24.98 3.95 1.75
N THR A 346 24.83 3.06 0.76
CA THR A 346 25.52 3.17 -0.53
C THR A 346 25.06 4.42 -1.28
N LEU A 347 23.74 4.67 -1.32
CA LEU A 347 23.17 5.88 -1.89
C LEU A 347 23.70 7.14 -1.19
N ILE A 348 23.71 7.17 0.15
CA ILE A 348 24.22 8.32 0.92
C ILE A 348 25.67 8.64 0.55
N ASN A 349 26.51 7.61 0.50
CA ASN A 349 27.91 7.76 0.10
C ASN A 349 28.02 8.37 -1.31
N PHE A 350 27.22 7.87 -2.25
CA PHE A 350 27.17 8.39 -3.62
C PHE A 350 26.72 9.86 -3.67
N LEU A 351 25.61 10.22 -3.02
CA LEU A 351 25.14 11.61 -2.95
C LEU A 351 26.21 12.53 -2.32
N GLY A 352 26.96 12.01 -1.36
CA GLY A 352 28.13 12.65 -0.76
C GLY A 352 29.24 12.99 -1.77
N THR A 353 29.41 12.18 -2.82
CA THR A 353 30.45 12.40 -3.86
C THR A 353 30.08 13.44 -4.92
N LEU A 354 28.80 13.75 -5.11
CA LEU A 354 28.34 14.67 -6.16
C LEU A 354 28.85 16.11 -5.92
N THR A 355 29.31 16.79 -6.97
CA THR A 355 29.74 18.19 -6.93
C THR A 355 28.71 19.13 -7.56
N GLU A 356 28.73 20.42 -7.21
CA GLU A 356 27.77 21.41 -7.74
C GLU A 356 27.83 21.55 -9.27
N GLU A 357 28.99 21.25 -9.88
CA GLU A 357 29.19 21.28 -11.33
C GLU A 357 28.35 20.22 -12.07
N GLN A 358 27.89 19.18 -11.37
CA GLN A 358 27.09 18.09 -11.94
C GLN A 358 25.57 18.35 -11.86
N PHE A 359 25.14 19.44 -11.23
CA PHE A 359 23.74 19.76 -11.03
C PHE A 359 23.16 20.59 -12.19
N ASP A 360 22.96 19.95 -13.34
CA ASP A 360 22.14 20.54 -14.39
C ASP A 360 20.64 20.46 -14.05
N PRO A 361 19.79 21.38 -14.57
CA PRO A 361 18.37 21.43 -14.21
C PRO A 361 17.57 20.15 -14.50
N GLU A 362 17.97 19.37 -15.51
CA GLU A 362 17.29 18.13 -15.88
C GLU A 362 17.69 16.98 -14.95
N LYS A 363 18.99 16.82 -14.70
CA LYS A 363 19.52 15.84 -13.75
C LYS A 363 19.06 16.11 -12.32
N SER A 364 19.05 17.37 -11.87
CA SER A 364 18.57 17.72 -10.54
C SER A 364 17.08 17.44 -10.35
N LYS A 365 16.25 17.73 -11.36
CA LYS A 365 14.83 17.40 -11.34
C LYS A 365 14.58 15.90 -11.31
N ARG A 366 15.34 15.14 -12.12
CA ARG A 366 15.23 13.68 -12.16
C ARG A 366 15.70 13.03 -10.86
N LEU A 367 16.81 13.49 -10.31
CA LEU A 367 17.31 13.08 -9.00
C LEU A 367 16.27 13.34 -7.90
N SER A 368 15.67 14.54 -7.89
CA SER A 368 14.63 14.90 -6.91
C SER A 368 13.42 13.97 -6.99
N ALA A 369 12.92 13.69 -8.20
CA ALA A 369 11.79 12.78 -8.40
C ALA A 369 12.10 11.34 -7.92
N MET A 370 13.33 10.86 -8.14
CA MET A 370 13.74 9.53 -7.70
C MET A 370 13.96 9.44 -6.19
N LEU A 371 14.54 10.49 -5.57
CA LEU A 371 14.65 10.58 -4.11
C LEU A 371 13.28 10.64 -3.44
N LEU A 372 12.29 11.34 -4.05
CA LEU A 372 10.91 11.34 -3.56
C LEU A 372 10.26 9.96 -3.65
N ASN A 373 10.44 9.24 -4.77
CA ASN A 373 9.92 7.88 -4.88
C ASN A 373 10.55 6.94 -3.84
N LEU A 374 11.86 7.04 -3.64
CA LEU A 374 12.58 6.28 -2.62
C LEU A 374 12.05 6.59 -1.21
N LEU A 375 11.84 7.87 -0.90
CA LEU A 375 11.29 8.33 0.37
C LEU A 375 9.87 7.78 0.59
N HIS A 376 9.02 7.79 -0.44
CA HIS A 376 7.69 7.18 -0.38
C HIS A 376 7.75 5.66 -0.18
N ASP A 377 8.70 4.98 -0.80
CA ASP A 377 8.91 3.54 -0.60
C ASP A 377 9.34 3.23 0.84
N LEU A 378 10.23 4.04 1.44
CA LEU A 378 10.62 3.93 2.86
C LEU A 378 9.45 4.26 3.81
N ALA A 379 8.64 5.27 3.50
CA ALA A 379 7.43 5.57 4.27
C ALA A 379 6.41 4.42 4.19
N SER A 380 6.25 3.83 3.01
CA SER A 380 5.40 2.66 2.78
C SER A 380 5.93 1.43 3.53
N TRP A 381 7.25 1.21 3.53
CA TRP A 381 7.91 0.18 4.35
C TRP A 381 7.56 0.35 5.83
N ARG A 382 7.78 1.56 6.38
CA ARG A 382 7.47 1.89 7.77
C ARG A 382 6.02 1.56 8.09
N GLU A 383 5.11 2.06 7.25
CA GLU A 383 3.67 1.87 7.42
C GLU A 383 3.27 0.40 7.37
N ASN A 384 3.78 -0.36 6.40
CA ASN A 384 3.34 -1.73 6.16
C ASN A 384 3.97 -2.75 7.11
N VAL A 385 5.20 -2.50 7.59
CA VAL A 385 5.91 -3.40 8.49
C VAL A 385 5.61 -3.07 9.96
N PHE A 386 5.67 -1.80 10.37
CA PHE A 386 5.65 -1.46 11.79
C PHE A 386 4.29 -0.97 12.28
N ILE A 387 3.59 -0.17 11.46
CA ILE A 387 2.34 0.49 11.87
C ILE A 387 1.14 -0.41 11.60
N THR A 388 0.87 -0.71 10.34
CA THR A 388 -0.28 -1.52 9.91
C THR A 388 -0.01 -3.02 9.94
N GLN A 389 1.27 -3.42 9.93
CA GLN A 389 1.73 -4.81 9.99
C GLN A 389 1.10 -5.71 8.91
N VAL A 390 0.80 -5.14 7.74
CA VAL A 390 0.17 -5.87 6.62
C VAL A 390 1.19 -6.63 5.76
N ALA A 391 2.48 -6.33 5.89
CA ALA A 391 3.53 -7.01 5.14
C ALA A 391 3.66 -8.49 5.55
N ARG A 392 3.51 -9.39 4.57
CA ARG A 392 3.64 -10.85 4.79
C ARG A 392 5.08 -11.33 4.75
N ASP A 393 5.93 -10.56 4.12
CA ASP A 393 7.38 -10.68 4.13
C ASP A 393 7.90 -9.29 4.48
N ILE A 394 8.70 -9.16 5.52
CA ILE A 394 9.32 -7.88 5.89
C ILE A 394 10.28 -7.37 4.80
N HIS A 395 10.83 -8.27 3.97
CA HIS A 395 11.78 -7.95 2.90
C HIS A 395 11.14 -7.58 1.56
N TYR A 396 9.83 -7.31 1.52
CA TYR A 396 9.08 -7.12 0.27
C TYR A 396 9.53 -5.91 -0.57
N LEU A 397 10.32 -4.99 -0.01
CA LEU A 397 10.85 -3.81 -0.70
C LEU A 397 12.34 -3.87 -1.02
N ASP A 398 13.08 -4.86 -0.51
CA ASP A 398 14.55 -4.90 -0.58
C ASP A 398 15.06 -4.78 -2.03
N SER A 399 14.46 -5.54 -2.95
CA SER A 399 14.84 -5.55 -4.36
C SER A 399 14.47 -4.26 -5.10
N SER A 400 13.28 -3.71 -4.87
CA SER A 400 12.84 -2.46 -5.51
C SER A 400 13.63 -1.25 -5.03
N LEU A 401 13.92 -1.21 -3.72
CA LEU A 401 14.63 -0.10 -3.11
C LEU A 401 16.10 -0.09 -3.54
N LEU A 402 16.73 -1.27 -3.57
CA LEU A 402 18.07 -1.44 -4.14
C LEU A 402 18.12 -1.02 -5.61
N SER A 403 17.10 -1.38 -6.41
CA SER A 403 17.03 -0.96 -7.81
C SER A 403 16.93 0.57 -7.94
N SER A 404 16.12 1.23 -7.10
CA SER A 404 16.02 2.68 -7.06
C SER A 404 17.35 3.35 -6.73
N CYS A 405 18.10 2.82 -5.74
CA CYS A 405 19.45 3.32 -5.40
C CYS A 405 20.42 3.19 -6.60
N ILE A 406 20.48 2.02 -7.24
CA ILE A 406 21.35 1.79 -8.41
C ILE A 406 20.99 2.71 -9.57
N GLN A 407 19.70 2.95 -9.82
CA GLN A 407 19.26 3.85 -10.88
C GLN A 407 19.66 5.31 -10.61
N ILE A 408 19.68 5.74 -9.33
CA ILE A 408 20.14 7.09 -8.95
C ILE A 408 21.64 7.23 -9.24
N GLU A 409 22.43 6.22 -8.92
CA GLU A 409 23.88 6.18 -9.19
C GLU A 409 24.17 6.33 -10.69
N ALA A 410 23.46 5.55 -11.52
CA ALA A 410 23.65 5.51 -12.97
C ALA A 410 23.42 6.85 -13.68
N ILE A 411 22.64 7.78 -13.10
CA ILE A 411 22.36 9.11 -13.72
C ILE A 411 23.62 9.98 -13.78
N PHE A 412 24.52 9.85 -12.80
CA PHE A 412 25.71 10.69 -12.71
C PHE A 412 27.00 9.95 -13.13
N GLU A 413 26.91 8.66 -13.45
CA GLU A 413 27.99 7.86 -14.02
C GLU A 413 28.15 7.99 -15.55
N GLU A 414 27.42 8.89 -16.22
CA GLU A 414 27.67 9.23 -17.63
C GLU A 414 29.08 9.84 -17.79
N LYS A 415 30.08 8.96 -17.87
CA LYS A 415 31.37 9.24 -18.49
C LYS A 415 31.08 9.69 -19.91
N SER A 416 31.53 10.90 -20.21
CA SER A 416 31.84 11.43 -21.54
C SER A 416 32.06 10.31 -22.57
N VAL A 417 31.04 9.99 -23.37
CA VAL A 417 31.27 9.32 -24.64
C VAL A 417 31.65 10.42 -25.61
N ASP A 418 32.96 10.56 -25.76
CA ASP A 418 33.60 11.32 -26.82
C ASP A 418 32.98 10.91 -28.16
N VAL A 419 32.44 11.90 -28.86
CA VAL A 419 31.91 11.74 -30.21
C VAL A 419 33.12 11.50 -31.10
N ASN A 420 33.54 10.24 -31.27
CA ASN A 420 34.39 9.76 -32.37
C ASN A 420 34.68 8.26 -32.21
N HIS A 421 33.92 7.41 -32.89
CA HIS A 421 34.46 6.49 -33.89
C HIS A 421 33.32 5.71 -34.54
N ASP A 422 33.29 5.82 -35.88
CA ASP A 422 32.78 4.77 -36.76
C ASP A 422 33.27 3.40 -36.28
N ASP A 423 32.37 2.42 -36.24
CA ASP A 423 32.53 1.17 -36.98
C ASP A 423 31.30 0.29 -36.72
N ASP A 424 30.51 0.12 -37.77
CA ASP A 424 30.21 -1.18 -38.35
C ASP A 424 29.73 -2.34 -37.45
N ILE A 425 28.59 -2.90 -37.89
CA ILE A 425 28.35 -4.34 -38.09
C ILE A 425 27.60 -5.14 -37.01
N GLU A 426 26.45 -5.62 -37.50
CA GLU A 426 25.76 -6.92 -37.30
C GLU A 426 25.13 -7.32 -35.95
N PHE A 427 23.80 -7.47 -36.05
CA PHE A 427 22.99 -8.56 -35.49
C PHE A 427 23.76 -9.74 -34.89
N PHE A 428 23.32 -10.18 -33.70
CA PHE A 428 22.71 -11.51 -33.52
C PHE A 428 21.60 -11.47 -32.49
#